data_AF-A0A370NLJ4-F1
#
_entry.id   AF-A0A370NLJ4-F1
#
_cell.length_a   1.000
_cell.length_b   1.000
_cell.length_c   1.000
_cell.angle_alpha   90.00
_cell.angle_beta   90.00
_cell.angle_gamma   90.00
#
_symmetry.space_group_name_H-M   'P 1'
#
loop_
_entity.id
_entity.type
_entity.pdbx_description
1 polymer ?
#
loop_
_entity_poly.entity_id
_entity_poly.type
_entity_poly.pdbx_seq_one_letter_code
_entity_poly.pdbx_strand_id
1 'polypeptide(L)'
;MGNSHRASKCHLRGDSLNEPPVLGANGILARIPGQYVSAALGLLPPAASTLARHQEIEMDAGPAGRVRFFAEKMRARHHRHSHYFWSVYRAEPVSVENPL
;
A
#
# COMPACT_ATOMS: atom_id res chain seq x y z
N MET A 1 -3.39 -27.80 -26.96
CA MET A 1 -4.38 -27.11 -26.09
C MET A 1 -4.17 -27.61 -24.68
N GLY A 2 -3.42 -26.85 -23.86
CA GLY A 2 -3.02 -27.25 -22.51
C GLY A 2 -3.89 -26.57 -21.47
N ASN A 3 -4.76 -27.33 -20.84
CA ASN A 3 -5.73 -26.84 -19.86
C ASN A 3 -5.02 -26.75 -18.51
N SER A 4 -4.60 -25.55 -18.12
CA SER A 4 -3.91 -25.30 -16.85
C SER A 4 -4.87 -25.49 -15.66
N HIS A 5 -4.79 -26.65 -15.02
CA HIS A 5 -5.52 -27.04 -13.81
C HIS A 5 -5.11 -26.28 -12.52
N ARG A 6 -4.45 -25.12 -12.66
CA ARG A 6 -3.84 -24.35 -11.56
C ARG A 6 -4.67 -23.16 -11.07
N ALA A 7 -5.84 -22.88 -11.67
CA ALA A 7 -6.67 -21.72 -11.32
C ALA A 7 -7.81 -22.01 -10.31
N SER A 8 -8.05 -23.27 -9.94
CA SER A 8 -9.25 -23.68 -9.19
C SER A 8 -9.24 -23.37 -7.68
N LYS A 9 -8.29 -22.55 -7.19
CA LYS A 9 -8.17 -22.23 -5.76
C LYS A 9 -8.12 -20.73 -5.44
N CYS A 10 -8.51 -19.87 -6.37
CA CYS A 10 -8.86 -18.49 -6.06
C CYS A 10 -10.30 -18.41 -5.50
N HIS A 11 -10.64 -19.24 -4.51
CA HIS A 11 -11.83 -18.98 -3.71
C HIS A 11 -11.49 -17.85 -2.75
N LEU A 12 -11.99 -16.65 -3.08
CA LEU A 12 -12.07 -15.52 -2.17
C LEU A 12 -12.89 -15.98 -0.95
N ARG A 13 -12.19 -16.38 0.10
CA ARG A 13 -12.68 -16.57 1.47
C ARG A 13 -12.03 -15.46 2.30
N GLY A 14 -12.73 -14.64 3.06
CA GLY A 14 -14.16 -14.57 3.30
C GLY A 14 -14.46 -13.22 3.94
N ASP A 15 -15.73 -13.04 4.16
CA ASP A 15 -16.35 -12.05 5.02
C ASP A 15 -15.56 -11.85 6.32
N SER A 16 -14.78 -10.78 6.41
CA SER A 16 -14.08 -10.33 7.63
C SER A 16 -14.26 -8.83 7.80
N LEU A 17 -15.49 -8.36 7.56
CA LEU A 17 -15.87 -6.96 7.76
C LEU A 17 -16.10 -6.58 9.23
N ASN A 18 -15.82 -7.46 10.20
CA ASN A 18 -16.21 -7.21 11.60
C ASN A 18 -15.18 -7.52 12.68
N GLU A 19 -13.92 -7.76 12.32
CA GLU A 19 -12.85 -7.80 13.33
C GLU A 19 -11.88 -6.67 13.04
N PRO A 20 -11.69 -5.68 13.94
CA PRO A 20 -10.68 -4.67 13.72
C PRO A 20 -9.32 -5.38 13.74
N PRO A 21 -8.57 -5.49 12.62
CA PRO A 21 -7.20 -5.97 12.71
C PRO A 21 -6.49 -5.09 13.72
N VAL A 22 -5.85 -5.76 14.69
CA VAL A 22 -4.97 -5.15 15.68
C VAL A 22 -4.07 -4.15 14.97
N LEU A 23 -3.87 -2.96 15.57
CA LEU A 23 -2.87 -1.99 15.15
C LEU A 23 -1.49 -2.66 15.20
N GLY A 24 -1.16 -3.46 14.18
CA GLY A 24 0.14 -4.05 13.97
C GLY A 24 1.09 -3.00 13.39
N ALA A 25 2.34 -3.40 13.14
CA ALA A 25 3.37 -2.53 12.57
C ALA A 25 2.93 -1.78 11.29
N ASN A 26 1.97 -2.33 10.54
CA ASN A 26 1.50 -1.78 9.25
C ASN A 26 0.31 -0.81 9.40
N GLY A 27 -0.15 -0.55 10.63
CA GLY A 27 -1.29 0.33 10.91
C GLY A 27 -2.60 -0.17 10.28
N ILE A 28 -3.34 0.73 9.64
CA ILE A 28 -4.63 0.43 8.99
C ILE A 28 -4.47 -0.03 7.52
N LEU A 29 -3.24 -0.22 7.03
CA LEU A 29 -2.97 -0.53 5.62
C LEU A 29 -3.79 -1.72 5.09
N ALA A 30 -3.97 -2.76 5.91
CA ALA A 30 -4.75 -3.95 5.53
C ALA A 30 -6.25 -3.66 5.27
N ARG A 31 -6.78 -2.55 5.79
CA ARG A 31 -8.17 -2.12 5.59
C ARG A 31 -8.36 -1.19 4.39
N ILE A 32 -7.26 -0.71 3.80
CA ILE A 32 -7.30 0.28 2.73
C ILE A 32 -7.42 -0.44 1.39
N PRO A 33 -8.45 -0.13 0.57
CA PRO A 33 -8.56 -0.69 -0.77
C PRO A 33 -7.32 -0.37 -1.62
N GLY A 34 -6.80 -1.36 -2.34
CA GLY A 34 -5.55 -1.25 -3.09
C GLY A 34 -5.50 -0.11 -4.12
N GLN A 35 -6.66 0.35 -4.60
CA GLN A 35 -6.75 1.54 -5.46
C GLN A 35 -6.21 2.82 -4.80
N TYR A 36 -6.42 3.01 -3.50
CA TYR A 36 -5.90 4.17 -2.77
C TYR A 36 -4.40 4.03 -2.52
N VAL A 37 -3.91 2.81 -2.30
CA VAL A 37 -2.47 2.53 -2.22
C VAL A 37 -1.79 2.86 -3.55
N SER A 38 -2.36 2.40 -4.67
CA SER A 38 -1.86 2.72 -6.02
C SER A 38 -1.91 4.22 -6.31
N ALA A 39 -2.98 4.92 -5.91
CA ALA A 39 -3.08 6.36 -6.05
C ALA A 39 -2.01 7.09 -5.22
N ALA A 40 -1.78 6.69 -3.97
CA ALA A 40 -0.74 7.25 -3.11
C ALA A 40 0.66 7.08 -3.74
N LEU A 41 0.96 5.90 -4.26
CA LEU A 41 2.23 5.63 -4.96
C LEU A 41 2.38 6.48 -6.23
N GLY A 42 1.29 6.78 -6.93
CA GLY A 42 1.29 7.64 -8.11
C GLY A 42 1.57 9.12 -7.83
N LEU A 43 1.40 9.57 -6.57
CA LEU A 43 1.74 10.93 -6.14
C LEU A 43 3.24 11.10 -5.83
N LEU A 44 3.97 10.00 -5.68
CA LEU A 44 5.40 10.04 -5.42
C LEU A 44 6.20 10.33 -6.70
N PRO A 45 7.33 11.06 -6.59
CA PRO A 45 8.27 11.15 -7.69
C PRO A 45 8.79 9.75 -8.04
N PRO A 46 9.27 9.52 -9.27
CA PRO A 46 9.85 8.24 -9.66
C PRO A 46 10.92 7.78 -8.66
N ALA A 47 10.81 6.53 -8.20
CA ALA A 47 11.73 5.99 -7.19
C ALA A 47 13.18 6.01 -7.68
N ALA A 48 13.41 5.84 -8.99
CA ALA A 48 14.75 5.85 -9.58
C ALA A 48 15.46 7.21 -9.47
N SER A 49 14.73 8.33 -9.58
CA SER A 49 15.31 9.69 -9.53
C SER A 49 15.42 10.24 -8.11
N THR A 50 14.83 9.56 -7.12
CA THR A 50 14.77 10.03 -5.74
C THR A 50 15.90 9.43 -4.90
N LEU A 51 16.64 10.26 -4.16
CA LEU A 51 17.67 9.80 -3.22
C LEU A 51 17.07 9.30 -1.89
N ALA A 52 15.89 9.82 -1.53
CA ALA A 52 15.18 9.39 -0.33
C ALA A 52 14.83 7.91 -0.38
N ARG A 53 15.00 7.23 0.77
CA ARG A 53 14.63 5.83 0.95
C ARG A 53 13.21 5.66 1.46
N HIS A 54 12.70 6.65 2.19
CA HIS A 54 11.35 6.65 2.74
C HIS A 54 10.64 7.92 2.30
N GLN A 55 9.35 7.80 2.04
CA GLN A 55 8.48 8.92 1.71
C GLN A 55 7.14 8.75 2.41
N GLU A 56 6.54 9.87 2.77
CA GLU A 56 5.22 9.94 3.40
C GLU A 56 4.26 10.68 2.48
N ILE A 57 3.01 10.20 2.39
CA ILE A 57 1.98 10.81 1.56
C ILE A 57 0.68 10.83 2.35
N GLU A 58 0.08 11.99 2.47
CA GLU A 58 -1.26 12.12 3.02
C GLU A 58 -2.29 12.30 1.92
N MET A 59 -3.32 11.49 1.94
CA MET A 59 -4.46 11.65 1.04
C MET A 59 -5.76 11.16 1.66
N ASP A 60 -6.87 11.55 1.05
CA ASP A 60 -8.17 10.97 1.38
C ASP A 60 -8.28 9.55 0.80
N ALA A 61 -8.64 8.59 1.65
CA ALA A 61 -8.83 7.18 1.31
C ALA A 61 -10.31 6.76 1.42
N GLY A 62 -11.23 7.68 1.13
CA GLY A 62 -12.68 7.46 1.13
C GLY A 62 -13.20 7.04 2.50
N PRO A 63 -13.77 5.83 2.67
CA PRO A 63 -14.32 5.38 3.95
C PRO A 63 -13.33 5.35 5.12
N ALA A 64 -12.02 5.24 4.83
CA ALA A 64 -10.98 5.28 5.85
C ALA A 64 -10.60 6.72 6.27
N GLY A 65 -11.14 7.74 5.62
CA GLY A 65 -10.86 9.15 5.87
C GLY A 65 -9.47 9.58 5.39
N ARG A 66 -8.91 10.59 6.05
CA ARG A 66 -7.56 11.09 5.79
C ARG A 66 -6.53 10.08 6.31
N VAL A 67 -5.65 9.62 5.44
CA VAL A 67 -4.63 8.62 5.76
C VAL A 67 -3.26 9.10 5.33
N ARG A 68 -2.26 8.86 6.19
CA ARG A 68 -0.84 8.98 5.87
C ARG A 68 -0.27 7.62 5.52
N PHE A 69 0.24 7.48 4.30
CA PHE A 69 0.93 6.31 3.78
C PHE A 69 2.44 6.49 3.93
N PHE A 70 3.11 5.43 4.37
CA PHE A 70 4.57 5.35 4.45
C PHE A 70 5.06 4.38 3.38
N ALA A 71 5.91 4.89 2.48
CA ALA A 71 6.47 4.14 1.38
C ALA A 71 7.99 4.04 1.51
N GLU A 72 8.53 2.86 1.20
CA GLU A 72 9.97 2.61 1.11
C GLU A 72 10.38 2.39 -0.35
N LYS A 73 11.54 2.89 -0.72
CA LYS A 73 12.19 2.64 -2.01
C LYS A 73 12.79 1.24 -2.01
N MET A 74 12.21 0.36 -2.81
CA MET A 74 12.71 -0.99 -3.03
C MET A 74 13.47 -1.10 -4.35
N ARG A 75 14.30 -2.15 -4.45
CA ARG A 75 15.04 -2.49 -5.67
C ARG A 75 14.73 -3.92 -6.09
N ALA A 76 14.11 -4.08 -7.25
CA ALA A 76 14.02 -5.37 -7.94
C ALA A 76 15.22 -5.51 -8.88
N ARG A 77 15.93 -6.64 -8.81
CA ARG A 77 17.03 -6.97 -9.73
C ARG A 77 16.65 -8.18 -10.55
N HIS A 78 16.76 -8.04 -11.88
CA HIS A 78 16.58 -9.15 -12.81
C HIS A 78 17.74 -9.16 -13.81
N HIS A 79 18.59 -10.18 -13.72
CA HIS A 79 19.77 -10.34 -14.56
C HIS A 79 20.70 -9.10 -14.50
N ARG A 80 20.86 -8.39 -15.62
CA ARG A 80 21.69 -7.18 -15.78
C ARG A 80 20.91 -5.88 -15.51
N HIS A 81 19.60 -5.97 -15.24
CA HIS A 81 18.73 -4.82 -15.03
C HIS A 81 18.33 -4.69 -13.55
N SER A 82 18.13 -3.46 -13.11
CA SER A 82 17.59 -3.14 -11.79
C SER A 82 16.53 -2.06 -11.94
N HIS A 83 15.39 -2.27 -11.29
CA HIS A 83 14.29 -1.32 -11.25
C HIS A 83 14.07 -0.89 -9.79
N TYR A 84 13.89 0.40 -9.60
CA TYR A 84 13.49 0.97 -8.32
C TYR A 84 11.99 1.27 -8.35
N PHE A 85 11.31 0.97 -7.26
CA PHE A 85 9.89 1.22 -7.09
C PHE A 85 9.60 1.56 -5.63
N TRP A 86 8.46 2.19 -5.40
CA TRP A 86 7.97 2.45 -4.06
C TRP A 86 7.07 1.32 -3.59
N SER A 87 7.19 0.93 -2.33
CA SER A 87 6.32 -0.05 -1.68
C SER A 87 5.76 0.54 -0.39
N VAL A 88 4.44 0.54 -0.26
CA VAL A 88 3.78 1.00 0.98
C VAL A 88 3.88 -0.13 2.01
N TYR A 89 4.45 0.18 3.17
CA TYR A 89 4.59 -0.79 4.27
C TYR A 89 3.71 -0.46 5.48
N ARG A 90 3.26 0.80 5.62
CA ARG A 90 2.44 1.26 6.74
C ARG A 90 1.47 2.34 6.30
N ALA A 91 0.29 2.37 6.91
CA ALA A 91 -0.68 3.45 6.75
C ALA A 91 -1.32 3.79 8.09
N GLU A 92 -1.47 5.08 8.37
CA GLU A 92 -2.06 5.58 9.61
C GLU A 92 -3.18 6.58 9.31
N PRO A 93 -4.28 6.55 10.10
CA PRO A 93 -5.25 7.63 10.05
C PRO A 93 -4.59 8.93 10.52
N VAL A 94 -4.84 10.02 9.81
CA VAL A 94 -4.45 11.35 10.26
C VAL A 94 -5.58 11.86 11.15
N SER A 95 -5.39 11.81 12.46
CA SER A 95 -6.27 12.51 13.39
C SER A 95 -6.22 13.99 13.05
N VAL A 96 -7.36 14.56 12.67
CA VAL A 96 -7.52 16.02 12.63
C VAL A 96 -7.61 16.47 14.08
N GLU A 97 -6.47 16.55 14.76
CA GLU A 97 -6.39 17.21 16.05
C GLU A 97 -6.71 18.69 15.80
N ASN A 98 -7.90 19.10 16.24
CA ASN A 98 -8.40 20.47 16.17
C ASN A 98 -7.28 21.46 16.55
N PRO A 99 -6.89 22.41 15.67
CA PRO A 99 -6.23 23.60 16.16
C PRO A 99 -7.32 24.41 16.91
N LEU A 100 -7.14 24.53 18.22
CA LEU A 100 -7.89 25.49 19.05
C LEU A 100 -7.64 26.92 18.57
#